data_AF-A0A352KLU7-F1
#
_entry.id   AF-A0A352KLU7-F1
#
_cell.length_a   1.000
_cell.length_b   1.000
_cell.length_c   1.000
_cell.angle_alpha   90.00
_cell.angle_beta   90.00
_cell.angle_gamma   90.00
#
_symmetry.space_group_name_H-M   'P 1'
#
loop_
_entity.id
_entity.type
_entity.pdbx_description
1 polymer ?
#
loop_
_entity_poly.entity_id
_entity_poly.type
_entity_poly.pdbx_seq_one_letter_code
_entity_poly.pdbx_strand_id
1 'polypeptide(L)'
;MTATIIDGKTIASNLRDKIKNEVRQRTAAGKACPGLAVVLVGNDPASEIYVRNKRKACEQVGFNSVAYDLAAEVSETELLSLIDRLNQDPHIHGILVQLP
;
A
#
# COMPACT_ATOMS: atom_id res chain seq x y z
N MET A 1 7.82 35.26 -17.77
CA MET A 1 8.29 34.26 -16.78
C MET A 1 7.60 32.94 -17.09
N THR A 2 8.36 31.89 -17.38
CA THR A 2 7.81 30.53 -17.56
C THR A 2 7.67 29.85 -16.20
N ALA A 3 6.60 29.08 -16.02
CA ALA A 3 6.36 28.36 -14.77
C ALA A 3 7.42 27.27 -14.54
N THR A 4 7.87 27.11 -13.30
CA THR A 4 8.74 26.00 -12.89
C THR A 4 7.90 24.72 -12.77
N ILE A 5 8.29 23.67 -13.49
CA ILE A 5 7.63 22.36 -13.37
C ILE A 5 8.10 21.68 -12.09
N ILE A 6 7.14 21.34 -11.22
CA ILE A 6 7.40 20.49 -10.06
C ILE A 6 7.34 19.03 -10.55
N ASP A 7 8.50 18.41 -10.75
CA ASP A 7 8.60 17.02 -11.21
C ASP A 7 8.33 16.03 -10.06
N GLY A 8 7.05 15.74 -9.85
CA GLY A 8 6.60 14.75 -8.86
C GLY A 8 7.14 13.34 -9.11
N LYS A 9 7.51 12.98 -10.35
CA LYS A 9 8.03 11.65 -10.67
C LYS A 9 9.43 11.46 -10.11
N THR A 10 10.31 12.43 -10.32
CA THR A 10 11.67 12.44 -9.78
C THR A 10 11.65 12.52 -8.25
N ILE A 11 10.82 13.39 -7.69
CA ILE A 11 10.65 13.51 -6.23
C ILE A 11 10.18 12.18 -5.61
N ALA A 12 9.16 11.54 -6.20
CA ALA A 12 8.64 10.28 -5.70
C ALA A 12 9.66 9.13 -5.84
N SER A 13 10.50 9.14 -6.88
CA SER A 13 11.57 8.15 -7.02
C SER A 13 12.61 8.27 -5.91
N ASN A 14 13.11 9.48 -5.69
CA ASN A 14 14.09 9.74 -4.63
C ASN A 14 13.53 9.42 -3.25
N LEU A 15 12.24 9.67 -3.02
CA LEU A 15 11.57 9.31 -1.77
C LEU A 15 11.50 7.79 -1.59
N ARG A 16 11.14 7.02 -2.63
CA ARG A 16 11.11 5.55 -2.57
C ARG A 16 12.49 4.98 -2.25
N ASP A 17 13.56 5.51 -2.84
CA ASP A 17 14.92 5.04 -2.56
C ASP A 17 15.34 5.29 -1.10
N LYS A 18 14.93 6.44 -0.54
CA LYS A 18 15.14 6.73 0.90
C LYS A 18 14.39 5.74 1.78
N ILE A 19 13.09 5.54 1.53
CA ILE A 19 12.25 4.62 2.30
C ILE A 19 12.82 3.20 2.22
N LYS A 20 13.25 2.75 1.03
CA LYS A 20 13.87 1.44 0.84
C LYS A 20 15.10 1.24 1.74
N ASN A 21 15.96 2.25 1.83
CA ASN A 21 17.13 2.20 2.70
C ASN A 21 16.75 2.17 4.18
N GLU A 22 15.75 2.95 4.60
CA GLU A 22 15.25 2.94 5.97
C GLU A 22 14.65 1.59 6.36
N VAL A 23 13.86 0.97 5.47
CA VAL A 23 13.31 -0.37 5.66
C VAL A 23 14.43 -1.39 5.81
N ARG A 24 15.43 -1.34 4.92
CA ARG A 24 16.59 -2.25 4.97
C ARG A 24 17.35 -2.11 6.29
N GLN A 25 17.58 -0.88 6.75
CA GLN A 25 18.25 -0.62 8.03
C GLN A 25 17.40 -1.13 9.20
N ARG A 26 16.08 -0.89 9.17
CA ARG A 26 15.15 -1.36 10.18
C ARG A 26 15.15 -2.88 10.30
N THR A 27 15.06 -3.60 9.17
CA THR A 27 15.10 -5.07 9.16
C THR A 27 16.45 -5.62 9.55
N ALA A 28 17.55 -4.98 9.15
CA ALA A 28 18.91 -5.37 9.56
C ALA A 28 19.14 -5.18 11.07
N ALA A 29 18.46 -4.21 11.69
CA ALA A 29 18.44 -4.01 13.13
C ALA A 29 17.48 -4.97 13.87
N GLY A 30 16.93 -5.99 13.20
CA GLY A 30 16.03 -6.99 13.79
C GLY A 30 14.61 -6.49 14.09
N LYS A 31 14.24 -5.29 13.62
CA LYS A 31 12.88 -4.75 13.80
C LYS A 31 11.96 -5.29 12.70
N ALA A 32 10.67 -5.41 13.02
CA ALA A 32 9.64 -5.88 12.09
C ALA A 32 9.59 -5.04 10.80
N CYS A 33 9.46 -5.73 9.67
CA CYS A 33 9.22 -5.11 8.37
C CYS A 33 7.84 -4.41 8.38
N PRO A 34 7.72 -3.16 7.89
CA PRO A 34 6.43 -2.51 7.74
C PRO A 34 5.52 -3.29 6.79
N GLY A 35 4.25 -3.40 7.16
CA GLY A 35 3.24 -4.12 6.38
C GLY A 35 2.08 -3.23 5.99
N LEU A 36 1.63 -3.33 4.74
CA LEU A 36 0.48 -2.62 4.21
C LEU A 36 -0.52 -3.61 3.61
N ALA A 37 -1.74 -3.61 4.15
CA ALA A 37 -2.87 -4.30 3.56
C ALA A 37 -3.63 -3.36 2.63
N VAL A 38 -3.87 -3.79 1.39
CA VAL A 38 -4.67 -3.04 0.41
C VAL A 38 -5.92 -3.85 0.08
N VAL A 39 -7.08 -3.24 0.30
CA VAL A 39 -8.40 -3.83 0.05
C VAL A 39 -9.03 -3.16 -1.16
N LEU A 40 -9.41 -3.96 -2.16
CA LEU A 40 -10.14 -3.57 -3.35
C LEU A 40 -11.50 -4.28 -3.32
N VAL A 41 -12.58 -3.55 -3.58
CA VAL A 41 -13.94 -4.09 -3.67
C VAL A 41 -14.44 -3.89 -5.09
N GLY A 42 -14.82 -4.98 -5.75
CA GLY A 42 -15.22 -4.98 -7.14
C GLY A 42 -14.05 -4.88 -8.12
N ASN A 43 -14.37 -4.64 -9.39
CA ASN A 43 -13.44 -4.80 -10.52
C ASN A 43 -13.35 -3.52 -11.36
N ASP A 44 -13.36 -2.34 -10.73
CA ASP A 44 -13.19 -1.10 -11.47
C ASP A 44 -11.76 -1.04 -12.08
N PRO A 45 -11.63 -0.93 -13.43
CA PRO A 45 -10.32 -0.98 -14.08
C PRO A 45 -9.36 0.14 -13.67
N ALA A 46 -9.87 1.32 -13.28
CA ALA A 46 -9.01 2.40 -12.81
C ALA A 46 -8.48 2.10 -11.40
N SER A 47 -9.34 1.60 -10.52
CA SER A 47 -8.98 1.15 -9.19
C SER A 47 -7.96 0.01 -9.20
N GLU A 48 -8.07 -0.96 -10.11
CA GLU A 48 -7.04 -1.99 -10.30
C GLU A 48 -5.67 -1.40 -10.62
N ILE A 49 -5.61 -0.38 -11.48
CA ILE A 49 -4.35 0.29 -11.82
C ILE A 49 -3.76 0.99 -10.60
N TYR A 50 -4.57 1.70 -9.81
CA TYR A 50 -4.10 2.36 -8.59
C TYR A 50 -3.58 1.37 -7.57
N VAL A 51 -4.32 0.28 -7.33
CA VAL A 51 -3.94 -0.78 -6.39
C VAL A 51 -2.66 -1.46 -6.85
N ARG A 52 -2.54 -1.80 -8.13
CA ARG A 52 -1.30 -2.36 -8.70
C ARG A 52 -0.09 -1.45 -8.51
N ASN A 53 -0.26 -0.14 -8.72
CA ASN A 53 0.82 0.82 -8.52
C ASN A 53 1.23 0.93 -7.04
N LYS A 54 0.26 0.86 -6.11
CA LYS A 54 0.53 0.83 -4.66
C LYS A 54 1.29 -0.45 -4.26
N ARG A 55 0.87 -1.61 -4.76
CA ARG A 55 1.57 -2.90 -4.55
C ARG A 55 3.03 -2.82 -5.03
N LYS A 56 3.24 -2.36 -6.28
CA LYS A 56 4.59 -2.16 -6.83
C LYS A 56 5.43 -1.20 -6.00
N ALA A 57 4.84 -0.12 -5.50
CA ALA A 57 5.57 0.84 -4.65
C ALA A 57 6.00 0.18 -3.32
N CYS A 58 5.12 -0.60 -2.69
CA CYS A 58 5.44 -1.35 -1.47
C CYS A 58 6.57 -2.38 -1.69
N GLU A 59 6.50 -3.16 -2.77
CA GLU A 59 7.55 -4.10 -3.14
C GLU A 59 8.90 -3.40 -3.39
N GLN A 60 8.88 -2.26 -4.09
CA GLN A 60 10.09 -1.48 -4.39
C GLN A 60 10.81 -0.99 -3.13
N VAL A 61 10.05 -0.64 -2.08
CA VAL A 61 10.62 -0.18 -0.80
C VAL A 61 10.84 -1.33 0.20
N GLY A 62 10.45 -2.55 -0.13
CA GLY A 62 10.64 -3.74 0.70
C GLY A 62 9.64 -3.88 1.85
N PHE A 63 8.44 -3.30 1.71
CA PHE A 63 7.33 -3.54 2.65
C PHE A 63 6.73 -4.94 2.41
N ASN A 64 6.17 -5.51 3.48
CA ASN A 64 5.24 -6.62 3.36
C ASN A 64 3.91 -6.11 2.80
N SER A 65 3.56 -6.45 1.55
CA SER A 65 2.31 -6.02 0.93
C SER A 65 1.34 -7.20 0.86
N VAL A 66 0.15 -7.02 1.42
CA VAL A 66 -0.94 -7.98 1.34
C VAL A 66 -2.10 -7.34 0.60
N ALA A 67 -2.73 -8.09 -0.29
CA ALA A 67 -3.82 -7.61 -1.11
C ALA A 67 -5.07 -8.46 -0.94
N TYR A 68 -6.21 -7.80 -0.84
CA TYR A 68 -7.53 -8.41 -0.73
C TYR A 68 -8.41 -7.87 -1.85
N ASP A 69 -8.64 -8.69 -2.86
CA ASP A 69 -9.55 -8.40 -3.96
C ASP A 69 -10.90 -9.07 -3.62
N LEU A 70 -11.88 -8.25 -3.22
CA LEU A 70 -13.21 -8.67 -2.79
C LEU A 70 -14.22 -8.47 -3.93
N ALA A 71 -15.25 -9.32 -3.97
CA ALA A 71 -16.34 -9.18 -4.93
C ALA A 71 -17.10 -7.85 -4.72
N ALA A 72 -17.71 -7.31 -5.78
CA ALA A 72 -18.48 -6.07 -5.70
C ALA A 72 -19.71 -6.21 -4.80
N GLU A 73 -20.20 -7.43 -4.63
CA GLU A 73 -21.35 -7.82 -3.82
C GLU A 73 -21.00 -8.07 -2.36
N VAL A 74 -19.72 -7.92 -1.96
CA VAL A 74 -19.30 -8.14 -0.58
C VAL A 74 -20.12 -7.29 0.38
N SER A 75 -20.61 -7.92 1.44
CA SER A 75 -21.38 -7.19 2.43
C SER A 75 -20.47 -6.27 3.26
N GLU A 76 -21.04 -5.18 3.77
CA GLU A 76 -20.33 -4.30 4.71
C GLU A 76 -19.81 -5.08 5.93
N THR A 77 -20.61 -6.04 6.43
CA THR A 77 -20.23 -6.89 7.56
C THR A 77 -19.00 -7.75 7.27
N GLU A 78 -18.91 -8.33 6.07
CA GLU A 78 -17.73 -9.10 5.65
C GLU A 78 -16.49 -8.19 5.50
N LEU A 79 -16.66 -6.99 4.93
CA LEU A 79 -15.58 -6.02 4.81
C LEU A 79 -15.06 -5.56 6.18
N LEU A 80 -15.96 -5.23 7.12
CA LEU A 80 -15.60 -4.86 8.49
C LEU A 80 -14.91 -6.01 9.21
N SER A 81 -15.39 -7.24 9.04
CA SER A 81 -14.75 -8.43 9.63
C SER A 81 -13.31 -8.62 9.12
N LEU A 82 -13.08 -8.36 7.83
CA LEU A 82 -11.72 -8.36 7.27
C LEU A 82 -10.86 -7.26 7.90
N ILE A 83 -11.37 -6.04 8.01
CA ILE A 83 -10.65 -4.91 8.61
C ILE A 83 -10.29 -5.21 10.07
N ASP A 84 -11.21 -5.79 10.84
CA ASP A 84 -10.96 -6.19 12.22
C ASP A 84 -9.86 -7.25 12.31
N ARG A 85 -9.87 -8.24 11.41
CA ARG A 85 -8.79 -9.22 11.32
C ARG A 85 -7.44 -8.57 11.03
N LEU A 86 -7.40 -7.58 10.14
CA LEU A 86 -6.19 -6.85 9.78
C LEU A 86 -5.70 -5.94 10.92
N ASN A 87 -6.61 -5.35 11.69
CA ASN A 87 -6.28 -4.55 12.87
C ASN A 87 -5.60 -5.36 13.97
N GLN A 88 -5.90 -6.66 14.06
CA GLN A 88 -5.30 -7.57 15.04
C GLN A 88 -4.01 -8.25 14.54
N ASP A 89 -3.66 -8.07 13.27
CA ASP A 89 -2.46 -8.69 12.69
C ASP A 89 -1.21 -7.86 13.03
N PRO A 90 -0.27 -8.36 13.85
CA PRO A 90 0.94 -7.62 14.22
C PRO A 90 1.91 -7.40 13.05
N HIS A 91 1.69 -8.05 11.90
CA HIS A 91 2.46 -7.83 10.68
C HIS A 91 1.90 -6.69 9.82
N ILE A 92 0.67 -6.24 10.08
CA ILE A 92 0.03 -5.14 9.35
C ILE A 92 0.12 -3.85 10.15
N HIS A 93 0.66 -2.82 9.51
CA HIS A 93 0.91 -1.51 10.13
C HIS A 93 0.07 -0.39 9.47
N GLY A 94 -0.47 -0.67 8.29
CA GLY A 94 -1.39 0.21 7.58
C GLY A 94 -2.42 -0.61 6.82
N ILE A 95 -3.63 -0.06 6.74
CA ILE A 95 -4.74 -0.63 5.98
C ILE A 95 -5.23 0.47 5.04
N LEU A 96 -5.36 0.15 3.75
CA LEU A 96 -5.92 1.04 2.74
C LEU A 96 -7.10 0.35 2.08
N VAL A 97 -8.29 0.93 2.25
CA VAL A 97 -9.48 0.55 1.49
C VAL A 97 -9.58 1.47 0.27
N GLN A 98 -9.57 0.89 -0.92
CA GLN A 98 -9.70 1.64 -2.16
C GLN A 98 -11.16 2.09 -2.31
N LEU A 99 -11.35 3.40 -2.39
CA LEU A 99 -12.62 4.03 -2.73
C LEU A 99 -12.70 4.18 -4.26
N PRO A 100 -13.93 4.23 -4.81
CA PRO A 100 -14.34 3.53 -6.02
C PRO A 100 -13.43 3.74 -7.21
#